data_AF-A0A4P6MRZ4-F1
#
_entry.id   AF-A0A4P6MRZ4-F1
#
_cell.length_a   1.000
_cell.length_b   1.000
_cell.length_c   1.000
_cell.angle_alpha   90.00
_cell.angle_beta   90.00
_cell.angle_gamma   90.00
#
_symmetry.space_group_name_H-M   'P 1'
#
loop_
_entity.id
_entity.type
_entity.pdbx_description
1 polymer ?
#
loop_
_entity_poly.entity_id
_entity_poly.type
_entity_poly.pdbx_seq_one_letter_code
_entity_poly.pdbx_strand_id
1 'polypeptide(L)'
;MTSLNFATPGRRLAAFAALLSLPFAYLTQGLFMAASDGDVTRFHDGLDMMTLSAEAADLFYLGMWTDVLGYYLIFLPVLIYAWKLLRDLDEMLTDLAMLCGLIYCLMGTFGAVTMAGAFDALRASASAAPDQAAAAWEATIGGQWRGLWLMEAILAAIWLGGLAKLLGSAGLKGLGIGAGVLAAIWVLQFATWHAGLAEVSDAALALVVLLSPLWAAWLGLSLLRAGTASQTVSQTA
;
A
#
# COMPACT_ATOMS: atom_id res chain seq x y z
N MET A 1 -16.97 23.93 -14.59
CA MET A 1 -16.64 22.57 -14.12
C MET A 1 -15.95 21.86 -15.26
N THR A 2 -14.67 21.53 -15.12
CA THR A 2 -13.96 20.71 -16.11
C THR A 2 -14.52 19.29 -16.00
N SER A 3 -15.11 18.77 -17.07
CA SER A 3 -15.58 17.39 -17.11
C SER A 3 -14.39 16.44 -17.22
N LEU A 4 -14.40 15.37 -16.41
CA LEU A 4 -13.36 14.35 -16.49
C LEU A 4 -13.40 13.64 -17.85
N ASN A 5 -12.27 13.60 -18.56
CA ASN A 5 -12.15 12.82 -19.78
C ASN A 5 -11.80 11.36 -19.47
N PHE A 6 -12.81 10.55 -19.18
CA PHE A 6 -12.62 9.11 -18.95
C PHE A 6 -12.20 8.34 -20.21
N ALA A 7 -12.15 8.95 -21.40
CA ALA A 7 -11.56 8.33 -22.58
C ALA A 7 -10.02 8.35 -22.57
N THR A 8 -9.40 8.95 -21.54
CA THR A 8 -7.95 8.97 -21.34
C THR A 8 -7.36 7.54 -21.46
N PRO A 9 -6.34 7.33 -22.32
CA PRO A 9 -5.70 6.03 -22.48
C PRO A 9 -5.16 5.49 -21.15
N GLY A 10 -5.27 4.17 -20.95
CA GLY A 10 -4.79 3.49 -19.74
C GLY A 10 -5.86 3.27 -18.66
N ARG A 11 -7.09 3.80 -18.82
CA ARG A 11 -8.19 3.59 -17.84
C ARG A 11 -8.41 2.13 -17.46
N ARG A 12 -8.49 1.23 -18.45
CA ARG A 12 -8.73 -0.20 -18.19
C ARG A 12 -7.58 -0.84 -17.42
N LEU A 13 -6.34 -0.48 -17.76
CA LEU A 13 -5.16 -0.98 -17.06
C LEU A 13 -5.14 -0.51 -15.60
N ALA A 14 -5.40 0.78 -15.35
CA ALA A 14 -5.55 1.33 -14.00
C ALA A 14 -6.68 0.64 -13.22
N ALA A 15 -7.81 0.37 -13.88
CA ALA A 15 -8.92 -0.31 -13.24
C ALA A 15 -8.59 -1.76 -12.84
N PHE A 16 -7.95 -2.53 -13.73
CA PHE A 16 -7.53 -3.89 -13.41
C PHE A 16 -6.45 -3.92 -12.33
N ALA A 17 -5.47 -3.02 -12.40
CA ALA A 17 -4.48 -2.85 -11.35
C ALA A 17 -5.12 -2.62 -9.97
N ALA A 18 -6.06 -1.67 -9.87
CA ALA A 18 -6.75 -1.37 -8.63
C ALA A 18 -7.64 -2.53 -8.13
N LEU A 19 -8.18 -3.36 -9.03
CA LEU A 19 -8.94 -4.56 -8.66
C LEU A 19 -8.04 -5.69 -8.17
N LEU A 20 -6.90 -5.89 -8.83
CA LEU A 20 -5.93 -6.93 -8.49
C LEU A 20 -5.19 -6.64 -7.18
N SER A 21 -5.13 -5.39 -6.74
CA SER A 21 -4.53 -5.05 -5.44
C SER A 21 -5.24 -5.76 -4.29
N LEU A 22 -6.58 -5.93 -4.35
CA LEU A 22 -7.38 -6.58 -3.32
C LEU A 22 -6.96 -8.03 -3.02
N PRO A 23 -6.96 -8.97 -3.99
CA PRO A 23 -6.57 -10.34 -3.71
C PRO A 23 -5.10 -10.44 -3.27
N PHE A 24 -4.18 -9.66 -3.84
CA PHE A 24 -2.77 -9.70 -3.41
C PHE A 24 -2.57 -9.17 -1.99
N ALA A 25 -3.21 -8.05 -1.65
CA ALA A 25 -3.15 -7.47 -0.32
C ALA A 25 -3.67 -8.43 0.76
N TYR A 26 -4.82 -9.05 0.53
CA TYR A 26 -5.37 -10.02 1.48
C TYR A 26 -4.60 -11.33 1.51
N LEU A 27 -4.01 -11.75 0.38
CA LEU A 27 -3.09 -12.86 0.36
C LEU A 27 -1.86 -12.57 1.23
N THR A 28 -1.26 -11.38 1.14
CA THR A 28 -0.17 -10.95 2.05
C THR A 28 -0.53 -11.12 3.51
N GLN A 29 -1.70 -10.60 3.92
CA GLN A 29 -2.14 -10.72 5.30
C GLN A 29 -2.33 -12.18 5.71
N GLY A 30 -2.94 -13.01 4.85
CA GLY A 30 -3.10 -14.43 5.10
C GLY A 30 -1.77 -15.17 5.23
N LEU A 31 -0.79 -14.85 4.38
CA LEU A 31 0.54 -15.45 4.40
C LEU A 31 1.32 -15.06 5.65
N PHE A 32 1.30 -13.79 6.05
CA PHE A 32 1.92 -13.33 7.29
C PHE A 32 1.28 -13.96 8.52
N MET A 33 -0.05 -14.04 8.58
CA MET A 33 -0.74 -14.72 9.68
C MET A 33 -0.41 -16.22 9.73
N ALA A 34 -0.30 -16.89 8.59
CA ALA A 34 0.07 -18.30 8.54
C ALA A 34 1.53 -18.53 8.94
N ALA A 35 2.45 -17.67 8.49
CA ALA A 35 3.87 -17.75 8.82
C ALA A 35 4.17 -17.45 10.29
N SER A 36 3.30 -16.71 10.98
CA SER A 36 3.49 -16.31 12.37
C SER A 36 2.65 -17.08 13.39
N ASP A 37 1.97 -18.15 12.97
CA ASP A 37 0.97 -18.88 13.78
C ASP A 37 -0.13 -17.96 14.35
N GLY A 38 -0.45 -16.88 13.61
CA GLY A 38 -1.47 -15.90 13.97
C GLY A 38 -0.97 -14.74 14.83
N ASP A 39 0.32 -14.68 15.16
CA ASP A 39 0.92 -13.60 15.93
C ASP A 39 2.03 -12.90 15.13
N VAL A 40 1.64 -11.93 14.30
CA VAL A 40 2.58 -11.15 13.47
C VAL A 40 3.62 -10.36 14.28
N THR A 41 3.43 -10.19 15.59
CA THR A 41 4.44 -9.53 16.42
C THR A 41 5.72 -10.35 16.54
N ARG A 42 5.64 -11.67 16.34
CA ARG A 42 6.79 -12.58 16.33
C ARG A 42 7.83 -12.26 15.27
N PHE A 43 7.44 -11.62 14.18
CA PHE A 43 8.40 -11.16 13.18
C PHE A 43 9.35 -10.09 13.72
N HIS A 44 9.03 -9.43 14.82
CA HIS A 44 9.92 -8.46 15.45
C HIS A 44 10.97 -9.09 16.36
N ASP A 45 10.81 -10.35 16.76
CA ASP A 45 11.77 -11.06 17.58
C ASP A 45 12.78 -11.79 16.69
N GLY A 46 14.08 -11.46 16.86
CA GLY A 46 15.13 -12.02 16.02
C GLY A 46 15.31 -13.52 16.17
N LEU A 47 15.14 -14.06 17.36
CA LEU A 47 15.32 -15.48 17.63
C LEU A 47 14.15 -16.29 17.06
N ASP A 48 12.92 -15.84 17.26
CA ASP A 48 11.73 -16.43 16.66
C ASP A 48 11.84 -16.44 15.13
N MET A 49 12.27 -15.32 14.53
CA MET A 49 12.43 -15.23 13.09
C MET A 49 13.49 -16.21 12.56
N MET A 50 14.64 -16.32 13.22
CA MET A 50 15.71 -17.22 12.78
C MET A 50 15.38 -18.70 12.98
N THR A 51 14.39 -19.01 13.82
CA THR A 51 13.95 -20.38 14.13
C THR A 51 12.68 -20.81 13.41
N LEU A 52 12.12 -19.97 12.52
CA LEU A 52 10.98 -20.35 11.68
C LEU A 52 11.22 -21.69 10.97
N SER A 53 10.17 -22.50 10.86
CA SER A 53 10.20 -23.70 10.02
C SER A 53 10.45 -23.31 8.56
N ALA A 54 10.91 -24.25 7.73
CA ALA A 54 11.10 -23.99 6.30
C ALA A 54 9.79 -23.51 5.63
N GLU A 55 8.66 -24.12 6.00
CA GLU A 55 7.35 -23.73 5.50
C GLU A 55 6.95 -22.31 5.93
N ALA A 56 7.13 -21.96 7.21
CA ALA A 56 6.82 -20.60 7.69
C ALA A 56 7.74 -19.54 7.05
N ALA A 57 9.01 -19.87 6.83
CA ALA A 57 9.96 -19.02 6.13
C ALA A 57 9.52 -18.77 4.67
N ASP A 58 9.10 -19.80 3.95
CA ASP A 58 8.61 -19.68 2.57
C ASP A 58 7.33 -18.83 2.49
N LEU A 59 6.40 -19.00 3.46
CA LEU A 59 5.19 -18.20 3.56
C LEU A 59 5.50 -16.73 3.83
N PHE A 60 6.45 -16.45 4.74
CA PHE A 60 6.91 -15.09 5.01
C PHE A 60 7.52 -14.44 3.75
N TYR A 61 8.41 -15.16 3.07
CA TYR A 61 9.03 -14.69 1.83
C TYR A 61 8.00 -14.39 0.74
N LEU A 62 7.02 -15.31 0.55
CA LEU A 62 5.92 -15.09 -0.37
C LEU A 62 5.07 -13.89 0.03
N GLY A 63 4.82 -13.73 1.34
CA GLY A 63 4.09 -12.59 1.92
C GLY A 63 4.74 -11.25 1.53
N MET A 64 6.06 -11.14 1.60
CA MET A 64 6.79 -9.95 1.17
C MET A 64 6.61 -9.65 -0.32
N TRP A 65 6.60 -10.65 -1.19
CA TRP A 65 6.38 -10.42 -2.62
C TRP A 65 4.94 -10.09 -2.96
N THR A 66 3.98 -10.72 -2.29
CA THR A 66 2.57 -10.36 -2.47
C THR A 66 2.28 -8.98 -1.91
N ASP A 67 3.03 -8.51 -0.91
CA ASP A 67 2.95 -7.15 -0.36
C ASP A 67 3.32 -6.10 -1.41
N VAL A 68 4.43 -6.31 -2.12
CA VAL A 68 4.84 -5.53 -3.30
C VAL A 68 3.72 -5.44 -4.35
N LEU A 69 3.03 -6.56 -4.60
CA LEU A 69 1.95 -6.66 -5.57
C LEU A 69 0.57 -6.25 -5.02
N GLY A 70 0.42 -6.09 -3.72
CA GLY A 70 -0.85 -5.80 -3.05
C GLY A 70 -1.00 -4.33 -2.70
N TYR A 71 0.09 -3.69 -2.26
CA TYR A 71 0.08 -2.35 -1.69
C TYR A 71 0.94 -1.34 -2.46
N TYR A 72 1.86 -1.79 -3.31
CA TYR A 72 2.88 -0.93 -3.89
C TYR A 72 2.87 -0.92 -5.43
N LEU A 73 3.72 -1.70 -6.10
CA LEU A 73 3.96 -1.56 -7.55
C LEU A 73 2.71 -1.77 -8.41
N ILE A 74 1.72 -2.51 -7.90
CA ILE A 74 0.45 -2.69 -8.60
C ILE A 74 -0.30 -1.36 -8.81
N PHE A 75 -0.04 -0.34 -7.98
CA PHE A 75 -0.66 0.98 -8.10
C PHE A 75 -0.02 1.88 -9.17
N LEU A 76 1.11 1.51 -9.79
CA LEU A 76 1.74 2.36 -10.80
C LEU A 76 0.80 2.76 -11.96
N PRO A 77 0.00 1.85 -12.54
CA PRO A 77 -0.97 2.25 -13.56
C PRO A 77 -2.07 3.17 -13.03
N VAL A 78 -2.47 3.00 -11.76
CA VAL A 78 -3.47 3.86 -11.09
C VAL A 78 -2.92 5.27 -10.94
N LEU A 79 -1.70 5.41 -10.43
CA LEU A 79 -1.00 6.70 -10.27
C LEU A 79 -0.86 7.42 -11.61
N ILE A 80 -0.32 6.75 -12.62
CA ILE A 80 -0.09 7.35 -13.95
C ILE A 80 -1.41 7.79 -14.58
N TYR A 81 -2.45 6.97 -14.48
CA TYR A 81 -3.77 7.31 -15.03
C TYR A 81 -4.43 8.46 -14.27
N ALA A 82 -4.42 8.42 -12.93
CA ALA A 82 -4.97 9.49 -12.10
C ALA A 82 -4.24 10.81 -12.33
N TRP A 83 -2.91 10.78 -12.49
CA TRP A 83 -2.10 11.94 -12.82
C TRP A 83 -2.59 12.61 -14.11
N LYS A 84 -2.74 11.84 -15.20
CA LYS A 84 -3.24 12.36 -16.48
C LYS A 84 -4.67 12.88 -16.38
N LEU A 85 -5.52 12.17 -15.65
CA LEU A 85 -6.95 12.46 -15.57
C LEU A 85 -7.25 13.72 -14.74
N LEU A 86 -6.49 13.96 -13.68
CA LEU A 86 -6.82 14.97 -12.66
C LEU A 86 -5.98 16.24 -12.77
N ARG A 87 -4.88 16.23 -13.54
CA ARG A 87 -3.96 17.37 -13.64
C ARG A 87 -4.64 18.66 -14.13
N ASP A 88 -5.60 18.57 -15.03
CA ASP A 88 -6.36 19.72 -15.54
C ASP A 88 -7.30 20.36 -14.49
N LEU A 89 -7.52 19.70 -13.35
CA LEU A 89 -8.33 20.24 -12.25
C LEU A 89 -7.51 21.13 -11.31
N ASP A 90 -6.32 20.66 -10.92
CA ASP A 90 -5.39 21.34 -10.03
C ASP A 90 -4.00 20.72 -10.25
N GLU A 91 -3.19 21.36 -11.09
CA GLU A 91 -1.90 20.83 -11.52
C GLU A 91 -0.95 20.62 -10.35
N MET A 92 -0.78 21.64 -9.51
CA MET A 92 0.15 21.60 -8.39
C MET A 92 -0.23 20.50 -7.39
N LEU A 93 -1.51 20.40 -7.03
CA LEU A 93 -1.97 19.37 -6.11
C LEU A 93 -1.84 17.97 -6.71
N THR A 94 -2.13 17.82 -7.99
CA THR A 94 -2.01 16.53 -8.69
C THR A 94 -0.55 16.09 -8.71
N ASP A 95 0.37 16.96 -9.11
CA ASP A 95 1.80 16.65 -9.18
C ASP A 95 2.34 16.25 -7.81
N LEU A 96 2.01 17.03 -6.76
CA LEU A 96 2.42 16.70 -5.38
C LEU A 96 1.85 15.36 -4.91
N ALA A 97 0.54 15.15 -5.07
CA ALA A 97 -0.12 13.95 -4.58
C ALA A 97 0.38 12.69 -5.30
N MET A 98 0.57 12.75 -6.62
CA MET A 98 1.03 11.60 -7.41
C MET A 98 2.52 11.32 -7.19
N LEU A 99 3.36 12.34 -7.00
CA LEU A 99 4.76 12.15 -6.60
C LEU A 99 4.86 11.49 -5.22
N CYS A 100 4.09 11.93 -4.23
CA CYS A 100 4.05 11.28 -2.93
C CYS A 100 3.57 9.83 -3.03
N GLY A 101 2.54 9.56 -3.84
CA GLY A 101 2.07 8.19 -4.08
C GLY A 101 3.11 7.29 -4.76
N LEU A 102 3.88 7.85 -5.70
CA LEU A 102 4.99 7.14 -6.33
C LEU A 102 6.11 6.82 -5.34
N ILE A 103 6.53 7.80 -4.53
CA ILE A 103 7.57 7.61 -3.51
C ILE A 103 7.09 6.59 -2.47
N TYR A 104 5.83 6.65 -2.04
CA TYR A 104 5.21 5.64 -1.18
C TYR A 104 5.36 4.23 -1.77
N CYS A 105 5.01 4.03 -3.05
CA CYS A 105 5.15 2.73 -3.70
C CYS A 105 6.61 2.25 -3.76
N LEU A 106 7.56 3.15 -4.02
CA LEU A 106 8.97 2.81 -4.07
C LEU A 106 9.51 2.45 -2.68
N MET A 107 9.17 3.22 -1.65
CA MET A 107 9.61 2.96 -0.27
C MET A 107 9.10 1.61 0.21
N GLY A 108 7.82 1.31 0.00
CA GLY A 108 7.25 0.06 0.45
C GLY A 108 7.80 -1.14 -0.29
N THR A 109 8.03 -0.98 -1.59
CA THR A 109 8.74 -1.98 -2.39
C THR A 109 10.13 -2.24 -1.85
N PHE A 110 10.91 -1.18 -1.57
CA PHE A 110 12.24 -1.32 -1.01
C PHE A 110 12.21 -1.96 0.37
N GLY A 111 11.25 -1.63 1.23
CA GLY A 111 11.09 -2.24 2.53
C GLY A 111 10.84 -3.75 2.42
N ALA A 112 9.82 -4.15 1.67
CA ALA A 112 9.47 -5.55 1.49
C ALA A 112 10.60 -6.39 0.87
N VAL A 113 11.23 -5.92 -0.22
CA VAL A 113 12.32 -6.67 -0.88
C VAL A 113 13.60 -6.71 -0.04
N THR A 114 13.89 -5.65 0.74
CA THR A 114 15.04 -5.64 1.64
C THR A 114 14.83 -6.63 2.78
N MET A 115 13.62 -6.69 3.35
CA MET A 115 13.30 -7.68 4.38
C MET A 115 13.37 -9.10 3.84
N ALA A 116 12.81 -9.36 2.65
CA ALA A 116 12.88 -10.68 2.02
C ALA A 116 14.34 -11.13 1.79
N GLY A 117 15.17 -10.27 1.19
CA GLY A 117 16.57 -10.58 0.92
C GLY A 117 17.43 -10.68 2.18
N ALA A 118 17.20 -9.82 3.17
CA ALA A 118 17.91 -9.87 4.44
C ALA A 118 17.56 -11.14 5.22
N PHE A 119 16.29 -11.53 5.24
CA PHE A 119 15.84 -12.73 5.94
C PHE A 119 16.56 -13.98 5.41
N ASP A 120 16.60 -14.18 4.08
CA ASP A 120 17.28 -15.31 3.47
C ASP A 120 18.77 -15.38 3.84
N ALA A 121 19.46 -14.23 3.77
CA ALA A 121 20.89 -14.14 4.08
C ALA A 121 21.18 -14.40 5.56
N LEU A 122 20.34 -13.88 6.46
CA LEU A 122 20.50 -14.04 7.90
C LEU A 122 20.20 -15.48 8.34
N ARG A 123 19.12 -16.06 7.83
CA ARG A 123 18.75 -17.45 8.11
C ARG A 123 19.83 -18.44 7.66
N ALA A 124 20.49 -18.20 6.53
CA ALA A 124 21.61 -19.00 6.06
C ALA A 124 22.84 -18.94 6.98
N SER A 125 23.03 -17.83 7.72
CA SER A 125 24.16 -17.65 8.64
C SER A 125 23.84 -18.01 10.11
N ALA A 126 22.56 -18.17 10.46
CA ALA A 126 22.08 -18.38 11.82
C ALA A 126 22.67 -19.63 12.51
N SER A 127 23.00 -20.70 11.78
CA SER A 127 23.61 -21.90 12.40
C SER A 127 25.02 -21.65 12.93
N ALA A 128 25.74 -20.69 12.36
CA ALA A 128 27.11 -20.34 12.75
C ALA A 128 27.15 -19.19 13.77
N ALA A 129 26.16 -18.29 13.71
CA ALA A 129 26.14 -17.05 14.50
C ALA A 129 24.68 -16.64 14.82
N PRO A 130 23.95 -17.41 15.65
CA PRO A 130 22.51 -17.23 15.85
C PRO A 130 22.17 -15.87 16.47
N ASP A 131 22.90 -15.45 17.50
CA ASP A 131 22.64 -14.17 18.19
C ASP A 131 22.90 -12.97 17.27
N GLN A 132 23.93 -13.06 16.42
CA GLN A 132 24.27 -12.00 15.47
C GLN A 132 23.23 -11.92 14.34
N ALA A 133 22.74 -13.08 13.86
CA ALA A 133 21.68 -13.12 12.86
C ALA A 133 20.37 -12.53 13.40
N ALA A 134 20.00 -12.89 14.64
CA ALA A 134 18.83 -12.36 15.34
C ALA A 134 18.92 -10.83 15.52
N ALA A 135 20.03 -10.32 16.06
CA ALA A 135 20.21 -8.88 16.24
C ALA A 135 20.22 -8.11 14.91
N ALA A 136 20.80 -8.68 13.86
CA ALA A 136 20.79 -8.09 12.52
C ALA A 136 19.37 -8.07 11.91
N TRP A 137 18.56 -9.09 12.20
CA TRP A 137 17.15 -9.11 11.81
C TRP A 137 16.37 -8.02 12.53
N GLU A 138 16.48 -7.92 13.85
CA GLU A 138 15.81 -6.90 14.65
C GLU A 138 16.15 -5.48 14.20
N ALA A 139 17.43 -5.23 13.90
CA ALA A 139 17.87 -3.95 13.34
C ALA A 139 17.25 -3.70 11.95
N THR A 140 17.14 -4.74 11.12
CA THR A 140 16.52 -4.66 9.80
C THR A 140 15.03 -4.34 9.92
N ILE A 141 14.25 -5.19 10.58
CA ILE A 141 12.80 -4.97 10.73
C ILE A 141 12.49 -3.69 11.49
N GLY A 142 13.28 -3.32 12.50
CA GLY A 142 13.11 -2.05 13.21
C GLY A 142 13.29 -0.84 12.29
N GLY A 143 14.33 -0.85 11.45
CA GLY A 143 14.59 0.19 10.46
C GLY A 143 13.53 0.28 9.36
N GLN A 144 12.95 -0.86 8.97
CA GLN A 144 11.87 -0.89 7.98
C GLN A 144 10.53 -0.46 8.61
N TRP A 145 10.11 -1.11 9.69
CA TRP A 145 8.80 -0.91 10.33
C TRP A 145 8.63 0.47 10.96
N ARG A 146 9.62 0.94 11.72
CA ARG A 146 9.55 2.24 12.42
C ARG A 146 10.35 3.34 11.73
N GLY A 147 11.06 3.02 10.65
CA GLY A 147 11.70 3.99 9.76
C GLY A 147 10.92 4.18 8.47
N LEU A 148 11.19 3.35 7.47
CA LEU A 148 10.65 3.51 6.10
C LEU A 148 9.10 3.43 6.06
N TRP A 149 8.49 2.39 6.64
CA TRP A 149 7.02 2.22 6.68
C TRP A 149 6.30 3.26 7.54
N LEU A 150 6.98 3.84 8.54
CA LEU A 150 6.42 4.98 9.27
C LEU A 150 6.46 6.27 8.42
N MET A 151 7.52 6.48 7.64
CA MET A 151 7.58 7.62 6.71
C MET A 151 6.56 7.50 5.56
N GLU A 152 6.24 6.28 5.14
CA GLU A 152 5.16 6.03 4.18
C GLU A 152 3.82 6.60 4.62
N ALA A 153 3.54 6.66 5.92
CA ALA A 153 2.32 7.23 6.44
C ALA A 153 2.12 8.69 6.04
N ILE A 154 3.19 9.49 6.09
CA ILE A 154 3.15 10.90 5.66
C ILE A 154 2.87 10.96 4.15
N LEU A 155 3.58 10.16 3.37
CA LEU A 155 3.46 10.16 1.91
C LEU A 155 2.08 9.70 1.46
N ALA A 156 1.56 8.63 2.08
CA ALA A 156 0.22 8.12 1.83
C ALA A 156 -0.86 9.12 2.24
N ALA A 157 -0.69 9.82 3.39
CA ALA A 157 -1.60 10.87 3.81
C ALA A 157 -1.66 12.04 2.81
N ILE A 158 -0.51 12.49 2.30
CA ILE A 158 -0.46 13.56 1.29
C ILE A 158 -1.09 13.09 -0.02
N TRP A 159 -0.73 11.88 -0.47
CA TRP A 159 -1.25 11.29 -1.70
C TRP A 159 -2.77 11.14 -1.64
N LEU A 160 -3.29 10.41 -0.65
CA LEU A 160 -4.70 10.10 -0.50
C LEU A 160 -5.52 11.35 -0.13
N GLY A 161 -4.96 12.27 0.66
CA GLY A 161 -5.60 13.55 0.99
C GLY A 161 -5.72 14.47 -0.23
N GLY A 162 -4.67 14.56 -1.05
CA GLY A 162 -4.73 15.27 -2.32
C GLY A 162 -5.73 14.64 -3.29
N LEU A 163 -5.70 13.31 -3.40
CA LEU A 163 -6.65 12.55 -4.21
C LEU A 163 -8.10 12.71 -3.72
N ALA A 164 -8.33 12.80 -2.41
CA ALA A 164 -9.64 13.05 -1.83
C ALA A 164 -10.24 14.36 -2.33
N LYS A 165 -9.45 15.44 -2.29
CA LYS A 165 -9.85 16.76 -2.80
C LYS A 165 -10.07 16.74 -4.31
N LEU A 166 -9.15 16.15 -5.08
CA LEU A 166 -9.25 16.07 -6.53
C LEU A 166 -10.50 15.29 -6.99
N LEU A 167 -10.75 14.12 -6.40
CA LEU A 167 -11.93 13.29 -6.70
C LEU A 167 -13.23 14.00 -6.28
N GLY A 168 -13.23 14.69 -5.14
CA GLY A 168 -14.36 15.51 -4.70
C GLY A 168 -14.70 16.62 -5.69
N SER A 169 -13.69 17.36 -6.15
CA SER A 169 -13.82 18.42 -7.18
C SER A 169 -14.28 17.87 -8.53
N ALA A 170 -13.92 16.63 -8.84
CA ALA A 170 -14.31 15.94 -10.05
C ALA A 170 -15.73 15.33 -10.00
N GLY A 171 -16.47 15.51 -8.91
CA GLY A 171 -17.81 14.95 -8.71
C GLY A 171 -17.84 13.49 -8.22
N LEU A 172 -16.68 12.86 -8.00
CA LEU A 172 -16.53 11.49 -7.48
C LEU A 172 -16.50 11.48 -5.95
N LYS A 173 -17.50 12.11 -5.31
CA LYS A 173 -17.51 12.42 -3.86
C LYS A 173 -17.31 11.19 -2.98
N GLY A 174 -17.93 10.05 -3.31
CA GLY A 174 -17.78 8.82 -2.53
C GLY A 174 -16.33 8.34 -2.47
N LEU A 175 -15.68 8.22 -3.62
CA LEU A 175 -14.27 7.82 -3.70
C LEU A 175 -13.37 8.84 -3.01
N GLY A 176 -13.68 10.13 -3.15
CA GLY A 176 -12.97 11.21 -2.46
C GLY A 176 -13.06 11.11 -0.94
N ILE A 177 -14.26 10.85 -0.39
CA ILE A 177 -14.45 10.63 1.05
C ILE A 177 -13.66 9.41 1.52
N GLY A 178 -13.72 8.29 0.78
CA GLY A 178 -12.96 7.09 1.12
C GLY A 178 -11.45 7.35 1.18
N ALA A 179 -10.90 8.07 0.19
CA ALA A 179 -9.48 8.45 0.20
C ALA A 179 -9.14 9.37 1.38
N GLY A 180 -10.02 10.33 1.71
CA GLY A 180 -9.83 11.23 2.84
C GLY A 180 -9.85 10.51 4.19
N VAL A 181 -10.71 9.51 4.36
CA VAL A 181 -10.73 8.65 5.56
C VAL A 181 -9.42 7.89 5.69
N LEU A 182 -8.94 7.25 4.61
CA LEU A 182 -7.66 6.54 4.63
C LEU A 182 -6.49 7.49 4.95
N ALA A 183 -6.47 8.69 4.37
CA ALA A 183 -5.47 9.71 4.68
C ALA A 183 -5.48 10.10 6.16
N ALA A 184 -6.67 10.27 6.75
CA ALA A 184 -6.81 10.59 8.17
C ALA A 184 -6.29 9.46 9.08
N ILE A 185 -6.50 8.20 8.71
CA ILE A 185 -5.98 7.06 9.47
C ILE A 185 -4.44 6.99 9.37
N TRP A 186 -3.85 7.29 8.22
CA TRP A 186 -2.38 7.41 8.08
C TRP A 186 -1.81 8.55 8.94
N VAL A 187 -2.46 9.71 8.98
CA VAL A 187 -2.07 10.80 9.89
C VAL A 187 -2.17 10.36 11.35
N LEU A 188 -3.26 9.66 11.71
CA LEU A 188 -3.44 9.12 13.05
C LEU A 188 -2.30 8.17 13.42
N GLN A 189 -1.99 7.21 12.54
CA GLN A 189 -0.93 6.22 12.72
C GLN A 189 0.43 6.88 12.98
N PHE A 190 0.79 7.89 12.17
CA PHE A 190 2.04 8.62 12.33
C PHE A 190 2.07 9.43 13.63
N ALA A 191 1.00 10.16 13.92
CA ALA A 191 0.93 11.05 15.08
C ALA A 191 0.93 10.28 16.41
N THR A 192 0.21 9.17 16.48
CA THR A 192 0.13 8.35 17.70
C THR A 192 1.45 7.66 18.01
N TRP A 193 2.21 7.24 17.01
CA TRP A 193 3.57 6.73 17.22
C TRP A 193 4.46 7.78 17.91
N HIS A 194 4.49 9.02 17.39
CA HIS A 194 5.30 10.10 17.96
C HIS A 194 4.81 10.56 19.33
N ALA A 195 3.52 10.35 19.63
CA ALA A 195 2.95 10.59 20.95
C ALA A 195 3.24 9.46 21.97
N GLY A 196 3.96 8.39 21.57
CA GLY A 196 4.24 7.24 22.43
C GLY A 196 3.07 6.26 22.58
N LEU A 197 2.06 6.34 21.71
CA LEU A 197 0.86 5.50 21.71
C LEU A 197 1.00 4.39 20.65
N ALA A 198 1.98 3.50 20.85
CA ALA A 198 2.34 2.46 19.88
C ALA A 198 1.17 1.55 19.47
N GLU A 199 0.39 1.08 20.45
CA GLU A 199 -0.77 0.21 20.19
C GLU A 199 -1.82 0.88 19.28
N VAL A 200 -2.05 2.18 19.46
CA VAL A 200 -2.99 2.95 18.63
C VAL A 200 -2.42 3.14 17.22
N SER A 201 -1.11 3.35 17.10
CA SER A 201 -0.43 3.43 15.81
C SER A 201 -0.55 2.12 15.04
N ASP A 202 -0.30 1.00 15.71
CA ASP A 202 -0.35 -0.34 15.08
C ASP A 202 -1.78 -0.73 14.72
N ALA A 203 -2.78 -0.39 15.55
CA ALA A 203 -4.18 -0.55 15.21
C ALA A 203 -4.61 0.31 14.01
N ALA A 204 -4.12 1.55 13.91
CA ALA A 204 -4.37 2.41 12.77
C ALA A 204 -3.71 1.85 11.49
N LEU A 205 -2.48 1.32 11.58
CA LEU A 205 -1.80 0.63 10.48
C LEU A 205 -2.62 -0.58 10.00
N ALA A 206 -3.01 -1.47 10.91
CA ALA A 206 -3.83 -2.64 10.59
C ALA A 206 -5.13 -2.22 9.88
N LEU A 207 -5.76 -1.13 10.32
CA LEU A 207 -6.96 -0.61 9.72
C LEU A 207 -6.74 -0.10 8.28
N VAL A 208 -5.68 0.66 7.99
CA VAL A 208 -5.40 1.09 6.59
C VAL A 208 -5.00 -0.07 5.70
N VAL A 209 -4.27 -1.04 6.22
CA VAL A 209 -3.89 -2.27 5.51
C VAL A 209 -5.15 -3.06 5.09
N LEU A 210 -6.18 -3.09 5.93
CA LEU A 210 -7.46 -3.73 5.61
C LEU A 210 -8.32 -2.91 4.65
N LEU A 211 -8.43 -1.60 4.85
CA LEU A 211 -9.37 -0.75 4.12
C LEU A 211 -8.86 -0.28 2.76
N SER A 212 -7.55 -0.09 2.59
CA SER A 212 -6.98 0.44 1.34
C SER A 212 -7.28 -0.44 0.12
N PRO A 213 -7.17 -1.78 0.20
CA PRO A 213 -7.47 -2.65 -0.94
C PRO A 213 -8.97 -2.66 -1.29
N LEU A 214 -9.87 -2.48 -0.31
CA LEU A 214 -11.31 -2.34 -0.55
C LEU A 214 -11.61 -1.04 -1.30
N TRP A 215 -10.99 0.06 -0.87
CA TRP A 215 -11.13 1.33 -1.56
C TRP A 215 -10.55 1.28 -2.99
N ALA A 216 -9.41 0.62 -3.17
CA ALA A 216 -8.81 0.40 -4.49
C ALA A 216 -9.72 -0.42 -5.41
N ALA A 217 -10.33 -1.49 -4.90
CA ALA A 217 -11.31 -2.26 -5.67
C ALA A 217 -12.53 -1.41 -6.06
N TRP A 218 -13.02 -0.56 -5.14
CA TRP A 218 -14.11 0.37 -5.45
C TRP A 218 -13.72 1.38 -6.54
N LEU A 219 -12.50 1.93 -6.49
CA LEU A 219 -11.95 2.78 -7.55
C LEU A 219 -11.92 2.03 -8.88
N GLY A 220 -11.39 0.81 -8.91
CA GLY A 220 -11.30 -0.03 -10.11
C GLY A 220 -12.67 -0.30 -10.75
N LEU A 221 -13.67 -0.69 -9.95
CA LEU A 221 -15.04 -0.87 -10.43
C LEU A 221 -15.63 0.44 -11.00
N SER A 222 -15.35 1.57 -10.37
CA SER A 222 -15.84 2.87 -10.81
C SER A 222 -15.23 3.27 -12.16
N LEU A 223 -13.94 3.00 -12.36
CA LEU A 223 -13.25 3.24 -13.64
C LEU A 223 -13.77 2.35 -14.77
N LEU A 224 -14.13 1.09 -14.50
CA LEU A 224 -14.76 0.23 -15.51
C LEU A 224 -16.15 0.73 -15.91
N ARG A 225 -16.96 1.17 -14.94
CA ARG A 225 -18.33 1.67 -15.17
C ARG A 225 -18.37 3.01 -15.91
N ALA A 226 -17.42 3.91 -15.67
CA ALA A 226 -17.33 5.17 -16.42
C ALA A 226 -17.15 4.94 -17.94
N GLY A 227 -16.59 3.80 -18.32
CA GLY A 227 -16.38 3.41 -19.71
C GLY A 227 -17.59 2.95 -20.47
N THR A 228 -18.51 2.24 -19.82
CA THR A 228 -19.73 1.75 -20.46
C THR A 228 -20.68 2.91 -20.75
N ALA A 229 -20.81 3.86 -19.81
CA ALA A 229 -21.66 5.04 -19.98
C ALA A 229 -21.22 5.94 -21.16
N SER A 230 -19.91 6.09 -21.38
CA SER A 230 -19.38 6.90 -22.50
C SER A 230 -19.61 6.26 -23.87
N GLN A 231 -19.70 4.92 -23.95
CA GLN A 231 -19.92 4.22 -25.23
C GLN A 231 -21.39 4.20 -25.65
N THR A 232 -22.32 4.14 -24.70
CA THR A 232 -23.77 4.16 -25.00
C THR A 232 -24.20 5.47 -25.66
N VAL A 233 -23.65 6.61 -25.23
CA VAL A 233 -23.99 7.93 -25.80
C VAL A 233 -23.52 8.09 -27.25
N SER A 234 -22.39 7.45 -27.62
CA SER A 234 -21.83 7.52 -28.97
C SER A 234 -22.55 6.61 -29.99
N GLN A 235 -23.37 5.65 -29.53
CA GLN A 235 -24.11 4.74 -30.42
C GLN A 235 -25.57 5.17 -30.64
N THR A 236 -26.06 6.15 -29.87
CA THR A 236 -27.43 6.69 -29.96
C THR A 236 -27.50 8.04 -30.66
N ALA A 237 -26.39 8.54 -31.19
CA ALA A 237 -26.29 9.78 -31.97
C ALA A 237 -25.98 9.45 -33.44
#